data_AF-A0A658BQU0-F1
#
_entry.id   AF-A0A658BQU0-F1
#
_cell.length_a   1.000
_cell.length_b   1.000
_cell.length_c   1.000
_cell.angle_alpha   90.00
_cell.angle_beta   90.00
_cell.angle_gamma   90.00
#
_symmetry.space_group_name_H-M   'P 1'
#
loop_
_entity.id
_entity.type
_entity.pdbx_description
1 polymer ?
#
loop_
_entity_poly.entity_id
_entity_poly.type
_entity_poly.pdbx_seq_one_letter_code
_entity_poly.pdbx_strand_id
1 'polypeptide(L)'
;MGISVKSRSRNEGKEGQYLSIPNDNFEKIDAACKAFGCLPYFAFVVDEASLIHCFILSKEHLLNLFPTGKAASGWKMSKAWLEKYAADPEIKYFSFEHSTPKWW
;
A
#
# COMPACT_ATOMS: atom_id res chain seq x y z
N MET A 1 -12.34 -6.73 10.00
CA MET A 1 -11.37 -5.85 9.33
C MET A 1 -11.79 -5.71 7.88
N GLY A 2 -12.03 -4.49 7.39
CA GLY A 2 -12.30 -4.23 5.98
C GLY A 2 -11.03 -3.69 5.31
N ILE A 3 -10.56 -4.35 4.25
CA ILE A 3 -9.29 -3.98 3.59
C ILE A 3 -9.57 -3.41 2.20
N SER A 4 -9.05 -2.21 1.93
CA SER A 4 -8.93 -1.68 0.56
C SER A 4 -7.54 -2.00 0.01
N VAL A 5 -7.50 -2.83 -1.04
CA VAL A 5 -6.24 -3.25 -1.67
C VAL A 5 -5.85 -2.28 -2.78
N LYS A 6 -4.60 -1.82 -2.77
CA LYS A 6 -3.98 -1.01 -3.82
C LYS A 6 -2.77 -1.74 -4.36
N SER A 7 -2.86 -2.17 -5.62
CA SER A 7 -1.79 -2.91 -6.27
C SER A 7 -1.17 -2.12 -7.42
N ARG A 8 0.13 -2.31 -7.65
CA ARG A 8 0.83 -1.84 -8.85
C ARG A 8 1.93 -2.82 -9.22
N SER A 9 1.99 -3.19 -10.49
CA SER A 9 3.17 -3.80 -11.09
C SER A 9 4.01 -2.73 -11.77
N ARG A 10 5.33 -2.88 -11.75
CA ARG A 10 6.27 -1.93 -12.32
C ARG A 10 7.12 -2.57 -13.37
N ASN A 11 7.31 -1.81 -14.45
CA ASN A 11 8.30 -2.13 -15.45
C ASN A 11 9.70 -1.78 -14.91
N GLU A 12 10.70 -2.43 -15.50
CA GLU A 12 12.10 -2.16 -15.22
C GLU A 12 12.44 -0.67 -15.32
N GLY A 13 13.19 -0.15 -14.35
CA GLY A 13 13.59 1.25 -14.25
C GLY A 13 12.53 2.18 -13.63
N LYS A 14 11.41 1.64 -13.14
CA LYS A 14 10.36 2.38 -12.42
C LYS A 14 10.25 1.98 -10.96
N GLU A 15 11.22 1.23 -10.45
CA GLU A 15 11.28 0.78 -9.07
C GLU A 15 11.30 1.97 -8.10
N GLY A 16 10.75 1.77 -6.91
CA GLY A 16 10.76 2.77 -5.83
C GLY A 16 9.87 4.00 -6.02
N GLN A 17 9.14 4.13 -7.14
CA GLN A 17 8.13 5.18 -7.33
C GLN A 17 7.05 5.13 -6.23
N TYR A 18 6.23 6.17 -6.07
CA TYR A 18 5.16 6.13 -5.08
C TYR A 18 3.85 5.57 -5.68
N LEU A 19 2.95 5.07 -4.83
CA LEU A 19 1.58 4.75 -5.19
C LEU A 19 0.68 5.89 -4.74
N SER A 20 -0.09 6.45 -5.67
CA SER A 20 -1.10 7.46 -5.35
C SER A 20 -2.37 6.79 -4.84
N ILE A 21 -2.89 7.30 -3.73
CA ILE A 21 -4.14 6.88 -3.10
C ILE A 21 -5.09 8.08 -3.16
N PRO A 22 -5.95 8.14 -4.19
CA PRO A 22 -6.99 9.15 -4.30
C PRO A 22 -7.85 9.26 -3.03
N ASN A 23 -8.21 10.49 -2.66
CA ASN A 23 -8.90 10.79 -1.40
C ASN A 23 -10.25 10.05 -1.26
N ASP A 24 -10.95 9.84 -2.37
CA ASP A 24 -12.23 9.11 -2.42
C ASP A 24 -12.11 7.65 -1.95
N ASN A 25 -10.91 7.05 -1.98
CA ASN A 25 -10.70 5.71 -1.46
C ASN A 25 -10.86 5.64 0.06
N PHE A 26 -10.50 6.71 0.78
CA PHE A 26 -10.66 6.79 2.23
C PHE A 26 -12.14 6.91 2.60
N GLU A 27 -12.90 7.72 1.87
CA GLU A 27 -14.35 7.84 2.05
C GLU A 27 -15.07 6.52 1.77
N LYS A 28 -14.69 5.83 0.69
CA LYS A 28 -15.28 4.54 0.30
C LYS A 28 -15.05 3.47 1.37
N ILE A 29 -13.83 3.34 1.87
CA ILE A 29 -13.54 2.33 2.89
C ILE A 29 -14.24 2.64 4.20
N ASP A 30 -14.37 3.92 4.57
CA ASP A 30 -15.11 4.33 5.76
C ASP A 30 -16.59 4.01 5.66
N ALA A 31 -17.22 4.33 4.52
CA ALA A 31 -18.61 4.00 4.27
C ALA A 31 -18.86 2.48 4.32
N ALA A 32 -17.99 1.69 3.67
CA ALA A 32 -18.07 0.23 3.72
C ALA A 32 -17.89 -0.30 5.15
N CYS A 33 -16.84 0.14 5.85
CA CYS A 33 -16.53 -0.31 7.19
C CYS A 33 -17.64 0.04 8.20
N LYS A 34 -18.26 1.21 8.04
CA LYS A 34 -19.44 1.62 8.81
C LYS A 34 -20.64 0.69 8.55
N ALA A 35 -20.90 0.34 7.29
CA ALA A 35 -22.01 -0.54 6.92
C ALA A 35 -21.83 -1.98 7.42
N PHE A 36 -20.59 -2.48 7.42
CA PHE A 36 -20.28 -3.86 7.81
C PHE A 36 -19.77 -4.02 9.26
N GLY A 37 -19.74 -2.93 10.04
CA GLY A 37 -19.29 -2.96 11.44
C GLY A 37 -17.83 -3.41 11.61
N CYS A 38 -16.94 -2.98 10.72
CA CYS A 38 -15.53 -3.33 10.77
C CYS A 38 -14.60 -2.10 10.78
N LEU A 39 -13.31 -2.32 11.05
CA LEU A 39 -12.30 -1.26 11.04
C LEU A 39 -11.63 -1.16 9.66
N PRO A 40 -11.33 0.06 9.18
CA PRO A 40 -10.74 0.31 7.87
C PRO A 40 -9.22 0.08 7.86
N TYR A 41 -8.75 -0.77 6.95
CA TYR A 41 -7.36 -1.11 6.72
C TYR A 41 -7.00 -0.95 5.24
N PHE A 42 -5.73 -0.69 4.95
CA PHE A 42 -5.20 -0.67 3.59
C PHE A 42 -4.19 -1.79 3.42
N ALA A 43 -4.22 -2.41 2.24
CA ALA A 43 -3.15 -3.30 1.80
C ALA A 43 -2.51 -2.74 0.54
N PHE A 44 -1.18 -2.74 0.49
CA PHE A 44 -0.40 -2.38 -0.68
C PHE A 44 0.32 -3.60 -1.21
N VAL A 45 0.14 -3.90 -2.49
CA VAL A 45 0.81 -5.02 -3.17
C VAL A 45 1.58 -4.45 -4.36
N VAL A 46 2.89 -4.34 -4.21
CA VAL A 46 3.75 -3.72 -5.22
C VAL A 46 4.70 -4.76 -5.77
N ASP A 47 4.50 -5.08 -7.04
CA ASP A 47 5.34 -5.97 -7.83
C ASP A 47 6.40 -5.11 -8.54
N GLU A 48 7.66 -5.25 -8.15
CA GLU A 48 8.79 -4.56 -8.77
C GLU A 48 10.06 -5.41 -8.77
N ALA A 49 10.77 -5.41 -9.90
CA ALA A 49 11.90 -6.29 -10.17
C ALA A 49 11.54 -7.79 -9.99
N SER A 50 12.14 -8.46 -9.01
CA SER A 50 11.89 -9.88 -8.68
C SER A 50 11.18 -10.07 -7.35
N LEU A 51 10.57 -9.01 -6.80
CA LEU A 51 9.93 -8.99 -5.50
C LEU A 51 8.53 -8.39 -5.57
N ILE A 52 7.59 -9.08 -4.93
CA ILE A 52 6.28 -8.53 -4.59
C ILE A 52 6.31 -8.12 -3.12
N HIS A 53 6.25 -6.82 -2.87
CA HIS A 53 6.13 -6.24 -1.54
C HIS A 53 4.67 -6.15 -1.12
N CYS A 54 4.33 -6.72 0.04
CA CYS A 54 3.00 -6.69 0.61
C CYS A 54 3.01 -5.97 1.97
N PHE A 55 2.17 -4.94 2.11
CA PHE A 55 2.02 -4.17 3.34
C PHE A 55 0.56 -4.15 3.77
N ILE A 56 0.28 -4.28 5.06
CA ILE A 56 -1.06 -4.13 5.63
C ILE A 56 -0.96 -3.25 6.87
N LEU A 57 -1.78 -2.20 6.95
CA LEU A 57 -1.85 -1.28 8.09
C LEU A 57 -3.25 -0.66 8.22
N SER A 58 -3.55 -0.07 9.37
CA SER A 58 -4.82 0.63 9.58
C SER A 58 -4.88 1.92 8.74
N LYS A 59 -6.10 2.37 8.39
CA LYS A 59 -6.28 3.67 7.73
C LYS A 59 -5.69 4.81 8.56
N GLU A 60 -5.87 4.76 9.89
CA GLU A 60 -5.34 5.77 10.81
C GLU A 60 -3.82 5.86 10.74
N HIS A 61 -3.12 4.73 10.86
CA HIS A 61 -1.66 4.70 10.78
C HIS A 61 -1.14 5.19 9.43
N LEU A 62 -1.81 4.79 8.35
CA LEU A 62 -1.51 5.28 7.00
C LEU A 62 -1.60 6.81 6.91
N LEU A 63 -2.65 7.41 7.47
CA LEU A 63 -2.84 8.87 7.43
C LEU A 63 -1.91 9.62 8.39
N ASN A 64 -1.45 8.99 9.47
CA ASN A 64 -0.42 9.55 10.34
C ASN A 64 0.93 9.63 9.62
N LEU A 65 1.29 8.59 8.86
CA LEU A 65 2.51 8.56 8.06
C LEU A 65 2.41 9.48 6.83
N PHE A 66 1.27 9.44 6.15
CA PHE A 66 1.02 10.15 4.89
C PHE A 66 -0.37 10.80 4.89
N PRO A 67 -0.49 12.01 5.47
CA PRO A 67 -1.72 12.79 5.42
C PRO A 67 -2.21 13.01 3.99
N THR A 68 -3.52 13.14 3.81
CA THR A 68 -4.10 13.45 2.51
C THR A 68 -3.65 14.83 2.03
N GLY A 69 -3.15 14.89 0.80
CA GLY A 69 -2.96 16.14 0.09
C GLY A 69 -4.26 16.61 -0.57
N LYS A 70 -4.13 17.56 -1.50
CA LYS A 70 -5.28 18.14 -2.24
C LYS A 70 -6.15 17.09 -2.94
N ALA A 71 -5.53 16.06 -3.53
CA ALA A 71 -6.24 15.05 -4.32
C ALA A 71 -5.97 13.61 -3.88
N ALA A 72 -4.84 13.36 -3.22
CA ALA A 72 -4.40 12.01 -2.87
C ALA A 72 -3.40 12.04 -1.71
N SER A 73 -3.26 10.88 -1.06
CA SER A 73 -2.08 10.51 -0.26
C SER A 73 -1.09 9.70 -1.11
N GLY A 74 0.17 9.65 -0.72
CA GLY A 74 1.25 8.97 -1.47
C GLY A 74 1.97 7.94 -0.62
N TRP A 75 1.79 6.65 -0.95
CA TRP A 75 2.56 5.56 -0.37
C TRP A 75 3.93 5.47 -1.04
N LYS A 76 5.01 5.66 -0.28
CA LYS A 76 6.37 5.79 -0.82
C LYS A 76 7.04 4.42 -0.89
N MET A 77 7.82 4.15 -1.94
CA MET A 77 8.51 2.84 -2.10
C MET A 77 10.03 2.95 -2.21
N SER A 78 10.62 4.11 -1.90
CA SER A 78 12.09 4.18 -1.90
C SER A 78 12.67 3.23 -0.85
N LYS A 79 13.91 2.77 -1.05
CA LYS A 79 14.59 1.84 -0.15
C LYS A 79 14.52 2.27 1.32
N ALA A 80 14.74 3.56 1.60
CA ALA A 80 14.65 4.11 2.95
C ALA A 80 13.25 4.00 3.58
N TRP A 81 12.18 4.04 2.77
CA TRP A 81 10.82 3.81 3.26
C TRP A 81 10.53 2.34 3.48
N LEU A 82 11.02 1.45 2.61
CA LEU A 82 10.91 0.00 2.81
C LEU A 82 11.54 -0.45 4.14
N GLU A 83 12.73 0.06 4.46
CA GLU A 83 13.40 -0.20 5.73
C GLU A 83 12.58 0.31 6.92
N LYS A 84 11.97 1.50 6.81
CA LYS A 84 11.07 2.03 7.84
C LYS A 84 9.85 1.16 8.05
N TYR A 85 9.22 0.69 6.97
CA TYR A 85 8.04 -0.17 7.06
C TYR A 85 8.36 -1.52 7.69
N ALA A 86 9.52 -2.10 7.39
CA ALA A 86 9.97 -3.34 8.01
C ALA A 86 10.24 -3.22 9.52
N ALA A 87 10.62 -2.02 9.99
CA ALA A 87 10.87 -1.73 11.40
C ALA A 87 9.61 -1.29 12.17
N ASP A 88 8.52 -0.97 11.48
CA ASP A 88 7.29 -0.45 12.07
C ASP A 88 6.35 -1.61 12.50
N PRO A 89 6.10 -1.80 13.80
CA PRO A 89 5.29 -2.92 14.29
C PRO A 89 3.80 -2.84 13.92
N GLU A 90 3.31 -1.66 13.56
CA GLU A 90 1.93 -1.42 13.13
C GLU A 90 1.72 -1.74 11.65
N ILE A 91 2.80 -1.97 10.90
CA ILE A 91 2.77 -2.40 9.51
C ILE A 91 3.09 -3.89 9.45
N LYS A 92 2.15 -4.69 8.93
CA LYS A 92 2.45 -6.07 8.58
C LYS A 92 3.08 -6.09 7.20
N TYR A 93 4.38 -6.34 7.17
CA TYR A 93 5.17 -6.43 5.94
C TYR A 93 5.61 -7.86 5.68
N PHE A 94 5.45 -8.30 4.43
CA PHE A 94 5.99 -9.56 3.93
C PHE A 94 6.26 -9.44 2.42
N SER A 95 7.08 -10.32 1.87
CA SER A 95 7.45 -10.29 0.46
C SER A 95 7.46 -11.67 -0.17
N PHE A 96 7.23 -11.70 -1.48
CA PHE A 96 7.39 -12.90 -2.30
C PHE A 96 8.48 -12.67 -3.34
N GLU A 97 9.44 -13.59 -3.41
CA GLU A 97 10.34 -13.67 -4.54
C GLU A 97 9.62 -14.36 -5.70
N HIS A 98 9.79 -13.84 -6.91
CA HIS A 98 9.24 -14.45 -8.10
C HIS A 98 10.19 -14.31 -9.29
N SER A 99 10.00 -15.20 -10.27
CA SER A 99 10.60 -15.10 -11.59
C SER A 99 9.47 -15.18 -12.60
N THR A 100 9.38 -14.16 -13.45
CA THR A 100 8.33 -14.08 -14.47
C THR A 100 8.97 -14.15 -15.85
N PRO A 101 9.41 -15.34 -16.31
CA PRO A 101 10.17 -15.48 -17.55
C PRO A 101 9.35 -15.12 -18.79
N LYS A 102 8.02 -15.19 -18.69
CA LYS A 102 7.11 -14.77 -19.74
C LYS A 102 5.81 -14.24 -19.14
N TRP A 103 5.53 -12.97 -19.39
CA TRP A 103 4.34 -12.25 -18.96
C TRP A 103 4.01 -11.29 -20.10
N TRP A 104 2.85 -11.52 -20.74
CA TRP A 104 2.49 -11.13 -22.11
C TRP A 104 3.54 -11.49 -23.19
#